data_AF-A0A8J6GX21-F1
#
_entry.id   AF-A0A8J6GX21-F1
#
_cell.length_a   1.000
_cell.length_b   1.000
_cell.length_c   1.000
_cell.angle_alpha   90.00
_cell.angle_beta   90.00
_cell.angle_gamma   90.00
#
_symmetry.space_group_name_H-M   'P 1'
#
loop_
_entity.id
_entity.type
_entity.pdbx_description
1 polymer ?
#
loop_
_entity_poly.entity_id
_entity_poly.type
_entity_poly.pdbx_seq_one_letter_code
_entity_poly.pdbx_strand_id
1 'polypeptide(L)'
;MPVRLEGIQRGVQLSQSSCCEMSCMSPEVLCGARGFLRTVAHSLLQKQRRLLKKEEQLARLRAQATDKEENKQVALGTAKLNYLDPRISIAWCKRFGVPIEKIYSKTQRERFAWAFERADENFEF
;
A
#
# COMPACT_ATOMS: atom_id res chain seq x y z
N MET A 1 9.95 16.95 -11.76
CA MET A 1 9.36 15.76 -11.11
C MET A 1 8.27 16.02 -10.04
N PRO A 2 7.67 17.22 -9.82
CA PRO A 2 6.60 17.39 -8.81
C PRO A 2 5.19 16.99 -9.31
N VAL A 3 4.93 17.08 -10.61
CA VAL A 3 3.58 16.92 -11.20
C VAL A 3 2.96 15.53 -10.97
N ARG A 4 3.80 14.49 -10.85
CA ARG A 4 3.33 13.10 -10.70
C ARG A 4 2.85 12.80 -9.28
N LEU A 5 3.28 13.56 -8.28
CA LEU A 5 2.90 13.39 -6.88
C LEU A 5 1.63 14.16 -6.53
N GLU A 6 1.48 15.35 -7.10
CA GLU A 6 0.20 16.05 -7.06
C GLU A 6 -0.91 15.22 -7.70
N GLY A 7 -0.63 14.50 -8.79
CA GLY A 7 -1.60 13.58 -9.39
C GLY A 7 -2.05 12.44 -8.45
N ILE A 8 -1.14 11.92 -7.63
CA ILE A 8 -1.44 10.86 -6.66
C ILE A 8 -2.20 11.43 -5.47
N GLN A 9 -1.79 12.59 -4.94
CA GLN A 9 -2.51 13.28 -3.85
C GLN A 9 -3.91 13.71 -4.27
N ARG A 10 -4.07 14.26 -5.48
CA ARG A 10 -5.38 14.56 -6.07
C ARG A 10 -6.20 13.29 -6.25
N GLY A 11 -5.60 12.19 -6.71
CA GLY A 11 -6.28 10.89 -6.82
C GLY A 11 -6.75 10.33 -5.48
N VAL A 12 -5.96 10.49 -4.42
CA VAL A 12 -6.33 10.12 -3.05
C VAL A 12 -7.43 11.03 -2.50
N GLN A 13 -7.38 12.33 -2.76
CA GLN A 13 -8.44 13.29 -2.37
C GLN A 13 -9.76 13.01 -3.11
N LEU A 14 -9.73 12.78 -4.42
CA LEU A 14 -10.90 12.41 -5.23
C LEU A 14 -11.48 11.06 -4.80
N SER A 15 -10.62 10.11 -4.43
CA SER A 15 -11.07 8.81 -3.91
C SER A 15 -11.66 8.95 -2.50
N GLN A 16 -11.14 9.86 -1.67
CA GLN A 16 -11.71 10.17 -0.35
C GLN A 16 -13.07 10.85 -0.47
N SER A 17 -13.23 11.84 -1.37
CA SER A 17 -14.51 12.50 -1.58
C SER A 17 -15.56 11.51 -2.09
N SER A 18 -15.20 10.64 -3.03
CA SER A 18 -16.08 9.58 -3.53
C SER A 18 -16.49 8.56 -2.46
N CYS A 19 -15.61 8.23 -1.50
CA CYS A 19 -15.96 7.36 -0.37
C CYS A 19 -16.86 8.08 0.64
N CYS A 20 -16.65 9.37 0.87
CA CYS A 20 -17.48 10.19 1.74
C CYS A 20 -18.91 10.34 1.19
N GLU A 21 -19.05 10.60 -0.12
CA GLU A 21 -20.34 10.61 -0.82
C GLU A 21 -21.05 9.25 -0.72
N MET A 22 -20.33 8.16 -0.86
CA MET A 22 -20.91 6.82 -0.78
C MET A 22 -21.32 6.43 0.65
N SER A 23 -20.64 7.00 1.67
CA SER A 23 -21.02 6.85 3.09
C SER A 23 -22.26 7.68 3.44
N CYS A 24 -22.44 8.87 2.85
CA CYS A 24 -23.60 9.72 3.12
C CYS A 24 -24.88 9.25 2.41
N MET A 25 -24.82 8.28 1.48
CA MET A 25 -25.98 7.66 0.84
C MET A 25 -26.65 6.54 1.67
N SER A 26 -26.67 6.67 2.99
CA SER A 26 -27.36 5.78 3.93
C SER A 26 -28.43 6.57 4.71
N PRO A 27 -29.62 5.99 4.96
CA PRO A 27 -30.81 6.43 4.24
C PRO A 27 -31.71 7.35 5.06
N GLU A 28 -32.04 8.53 4.51
CA GLU A 28 -33.15 9.37 4.98
C GLU A 28 -34.54 8.82 4.58
N VAL A 29 -34.68 7.50 4.37
CA VAL A 29 -35.96 6.89 4.00
C VAL A 29 -36.23 5.66 4.86
N LEU A 30 -36.39 5.90 6.17
CA LEU A 30 -37.09 4.97 7.06
C LEU A 30 -38.49 5.54 7.36
N CYS A 31 -39.31 5.67 6.31
CA CYS A 31 -40.74 5.90 6.43
C CYS A 31 -41.48 4.87 5.57
N GLY A 32 -42.00 3.82 6.23
CA GLY A 32 -43.12 3.01 5.75
C GLY A 32 -42.83 1.85 4.78
N ALA A 33 -42.61 0.64 5.29
CA ALA A 33 -43.22 -0.63 4.81
C ALA A 33 -42.47 -1.87 5.35
N ARG A 34 -43.15 -2.69 6.17
CA ARG A 34 -42.59 -3.89 6.82
C ARG A 34 -42.21 -5.04 5.85
N GLY A 35 -42.60 -4.97 4.56
CA GLY A 35 -42.19 -5.93 3.52
C GLY A 35 -40.88 -5.57 2.78
N PHE A 36 -40.42 -4.33 2.89
CA PHE A 36 -39.28 -3.78 2.13
C PHE A 36 -37.92 -4.02 2.83
N LEU A 37 -37.95 -4.48 4.09
CA LEU A 37 -36.77 -4.58 4.96
C LEU A 37 -35.74 -5.64 4.48
N ARG A 38 -36.16 -6.71 3.79
CA ARG A 38 -35.25 -7.78 3.33
C ARG A 38 -34.38 -7.36 2.14
N THR A 39 -34.95 -6.68 1.15
CA THR A 39 -34.24 -6.14 -0.02
C THR A 39 -33.34 -4.96 0.35
N VAL A 40 -33.78 -4.11 1.28
CA VAL A 40 -32.95 -3.03 1.83
C VAL A 40 -31.76 -3.57 2.62
N ALA A 41 -31.94 -4.60 3.45
CA ALA A 41 -30.85 -5.24 4.18
C ALA A 41 -29.78 -5.82 3.23
N HIS A 42 -30.20 -6.51 2.16
CA HIS A 42 -29.27 -7.06 1.17
C HIS A 42 -28.51 -5.95 0.41
N SER A 43 -29.19 -4.88 0.00
CA SER A 43 -28.56 -3.74 -0.67
C SER A 43 -27.62 -2.94 0.23
N LEU A 44 -27.94 -2.79 1.53
CA LEU A 44 -27.08 -2.17 2.53
C LEU A 44 -25.79 -2.99 2.74
N LEU A 45 -25.91 -4.31 2.88
CA LEU A 45 -24.74 -5.19 2.99
C LEU A 45 -23.85 -5.12 1.75
N GLN A 46 -24.43 -5.03 0.56
CA GLN A 46 -23.67 -4.86 -0.68
C GLN A 46 -22.95 -3.50 -0.74
N LYS A 47 -23.60 -2.42 -0.29
CA LYS A 47 -22.99 -1.08 -0.16
C LYS A 47 -21.82 -1.10 0.84
N GLN A 48 -22.01 -1.71 2.01
CA GLN A 48 -20.96 -1.85 3.03
C GLN A 48 -19.74 -2.62 2.51
N ARG A 49 -19.96 -3.73 1.78
CA ARG A 49 -18.85 -4.47 1.13
C ARG A 49 -18.12 -3.64 0.08
N ARG A 50 -18.81 -2.75 -0.65
CA ARG A 50 -18.18 -1.85 -1.62
C ARG A 50 -17.37 -0.76 -0.93
N LEU A 51 -17.87 -0.22 0.18
CA LEU A 51 -17.16 0.76 1.01
C LEU A 51 -15.86 0.19 1.56
N LEU A 52 -15.91 -0.98 2.21
CA LEU A 52 -14.71 -1.64 2.75
C LEU A 52 -13.62 -1.87 1.70
N LYS A 53 -14.01 -2.31 0.49
CA LYS A 53 -13.06 -2.49 -0.63
C LYS A 53 -12.43 -1.16 -1.08
N LYS A 54 -13.20 -0.08 -1.08
CA LYS A 54 -12.73 1.25 -1.47
C LYS A 54 -11.83 1.85 -0.41
N GLU A 55 -12.13 1.63 0.87
CA GLU A 55 -11.28 2.02 1.99
C GLU A 55 -9.93 1.30 1.96
N GLU A 56 -9.91 -0.01 1.67
CA GLU A 56 -8.66 -0.77 1.52
C GLU A 56 -7.81 -0.23 0.36
N GLN A 57 -8.44 0.10 -0.77
CA GLN A 57 -7.76 0.73 -1.90
C GLN A 57 -7.19 2.11 -1.53
N LEU A 58 -7.96 2.91 -0.80
CA LEU A 58 -7.53 4.22 -0.31
C LEU A 58 -6.34 4.11 0.65
N ALA A 59 -6.36 3.16 1.57
CA ALA A 59 -5.26 2.94 2.50
C ALA A 59 -3.96 2.61 1.76
N ARG A 60 -4.03 1.73 0.74
CA ARG A 60 -2.89 1.40 -0.13
C ARG A 60 -2.35 2.61 -0.89
N LEU A 61 -3.23 3.44 -1.44
CA LEU A 61 -2.83 4.64 -2.19
C LEU A 61 -2.23 5.72 -1.28
N ARG A 62 -2.75 5.88 -0.06
CA ARG A 62 -2.19 6.78 0.95
C ARG A 62 -0.77 6.37 1.35
N ALA A 63 -0.55 5.09 1.66
CA ALA A 63 0.78 4.57 1.99
C ALA A 63 1.78 4.82 0.85
N GLN A 64 1.39 4.53 -0.40
CA GLN A 64 2.25 4.81 -1.56
C GLN A 64 2.53 6.31 -1.77
N ALA A 65 1.62 7.18 -1.37
CA ALA A 65 1.81 8.63 -1.48
C ALA A 65 2.80 9.14 -0.44
N THR A 66 2.67 8.70 0.82
CA THR A 66 3.60 9.05 1.90
C THR A 66 5.00 8.53 1.60
N ASP A 67 5.13 7.27 1.16
CA ASP A 67 6.42 6.68 0.82
C ASP A 67 7.15 7.47 -0.26
N LYS A 68 6.42 8.01 -1.23
CA LYS A 68 7.04 8.81 -2.29
C LYS A 68 7.34 10.24 -1.87
N GLU A 69 6.68 10.78 -0.84
CA GLU A 69 6.97 12.11 -0.30
C GLU A 69 8.30 12.12 0.46
N GLU A 70 8.43 11.20 1.41
CA GLU A 70 9.62 11.02 2.22
C GLU A 70 10.85 10.69 1.33
N ASN A 71 10.64 9.91 0.27
CA ASN A 71 11.71 9.52 -0.66
C ASN A 71 12.21 10.64 -1.60
N LYS A 72 11.58 11.82 -1.65
CA LYS A 72 12.08 12.93 -2.50
C LYS A 72 13.34 13.57 -1.95
N GLN A 73 13.49 13.57 -0.64
CA GLN A 73 14.56 14.31 0.05
C GLN A 73 15.80 13.45 0.26
N VAL A 74 15.69 12.12 0.14
CA VAL A 74 16.78 11.18 0.45
C VAL A 74 17.15 10.34 -0.78
N ALA A 75 18.42 10.39 -1.19
CA ALA A 75 18.97 9.57 -2.27
C ALA A 75 19.19 8.11 -1.83
N LEU A 76 18.11 7.38 -1.57
CA LEU A 76 18.18 5.99 -1.08
C LEU A 76 18.89 5.02 -2.05
N GLY A 77 18.89 5.32 -3.35
CA GLY A 77 19.53 4.48 -4.36
C GLY A 77 21.05 4.37 -4.20
N THR A 78 21.73 5.48 -3.86
CA THR A 78 23.19 5.49 -3.67
C THR A 78 23.57 4.89 -2.31
N ALA A 79 22.83 5.22 -1.26
CA ALA A 79 23.00 4.67 0.08
C ALA A 79 22.89 3.13 0.06
N LYS A 80 21.82 2.61 -0.56
CA LYS A 80 21.50 1.18 -0.61
C LYS A 80 22.52 0.33 -1.35
N LEU A 81 23.16 0.86 -2.38
CA LEU A 81 24.07 0.09 -3.23
C LEU A 81 25.53 0.15 -2.79
N ASN A 82 25.93 1.23 -2.12
CA ASN A 82 27.35 1.50 -1.85
C ASN A 82 27.72 1.48 -0.37
N TYR A 83 26.77 1.70 0.54
CA TYR A 83 27.08 1.89 1.95
C TYR A 83 26.38 0.88 2.87
N LEU A 84 25.26 0.30 2.43
CA LEU A 84 24.57 -0.75 3.17
C LEU A 84 25.11 -2.13 2.78
N ASP A 85 25.39 -2.96 3.79
CA ASP A 85 25.72 -4.35 3.56
C ASP A 85 24.49 -5.12 3.05
N PRO A 86 24.53 -5.72 1.85
CA PRO A 86 23.39 -6.44 1.30
C PRO A 86 22.96 -7.62 2.16
N ARG A 87 23.86 -8.20 2.99
CA ARG A 87 23.56 -9.33 3.88
C ARG A 87 22.55 -8.97 4.95
N ILE A 88 22.58 -7.73 5.46
CA ILE A 88 21.60 -7.24 6.45
C ILE A 88 20.20 -7.28 5.82
N SER A 89 20.07 -6.76 4.59
CA SER A 89 18.79 -6.74 3.88
C SER A 89 18.32 -8.14 3.52
N ILE A 90 19.23 -9.05 3.13
CA ILE A 90 18.91 -10.44 2.80
C ILE A 90 18.47 -11.20 4.06
N ALA A 91 19.18 -11.08 5.17
CA ALA A 91 18.81 -11.70 6.44
C ALA A 91 17.44 -11.22 6.91
N TRP A 92 17.18 -9.91 6.82
CA TRP A 92 15.85 -9.36 7.10
C TRP A 92 14.76 -9.96 6.18
N CYS A 93 15.02 -10.10 4.87
CA CYS A 93 14.08 -10.74 3.96
C CYS A 93 13.79 -12.20 4.35
N LYS A 94 14.80 -12.95 4.76
CA LYS A 94 14.63 -14.34 5.22
C LYS A 94 13.83 -14.42 6.52
N ARG A 95 14.16 -13.58 7.51
CA ARG A 95 13.48 -13.53 8.82
C ARG A 95 12.00 -13.19 8.73
N PHE A 96 11.62 -12.28 7.84
CA PHE A 96 10.23 -11.81 7.68
C PHE A 96 9.50 -12.42 6.47
N GLY A 97 10.12 -13.34 5.74
CA GLY A 97 9.52 -13.99 4.56
C GLY A 97 9.18 -13.00 3.42
N VAL A 98 9.89 -11.88 3.32
CA VAL A 98 9.62 -10.85 2.31
C VAL A 98 10.30 -11.25 0.99
N PRO A 99 9.59 -11.23 -0.16
CA PRO A 99 10.19 -11.53 -1.45
C PRO A 99 11.33 -10.56 -1.79
N ILE A 100 12.52 -11.08 -2.03
CA ILE A 100 13.73 -10.27 -2.32
C ILE A 100 13.59 -9.42 -3.59
N GLU A 101 12.69 -9.82 -4.50
CA GLU A 101 12.40 -9.09 -5.75
C GLU A 101 11.75 -7.72 -5.51
N LYS A 102 11.12 -7.53 -4.34
CA LYS A 102 10.57 -6.24 -3.93
C LYS A 102 11.65 -5.28 -3.43
N ILE A 103 12.76 -5.82 -2.94
CA ILE A 103 13.86 -5.05 -2.36
C ILE A 103 14.91 -4.76 -3.42
N TYR A 104 15.42 -5.78 -4.12
CA TYR A 104 16.48 -5.64 -5.11
C TYR A 104 15.97 -5.93 -6.52
N SER A 105 16.34 -5.06 -7.48
CA SER A 105 16.06 -5.29 -8.91
C SER A 105 16.90 -6.46 -9.46
N LYS A 106 16.58 -6.96 -10.66
CA LYS A 106 17.33 -8.05 -11.30
C LYS A 106 18.84 -7.79 -11.37
N THR A 107 19.23 -6.60 -11.83
CA THR A 107 20.64 -6.19 -11.93
C THR A 107 21.35 -6.11 -10.57
N GLN A 108 20.62 -5.73 -9.52
CA GLN A 108 21.16 -5.65 -8.16
C GLN A 108 21.35 -7.04 -7.56
N ARG A 109 20.44 -7.99 -7.84
CA ARG A 109 20.58 -9.38 -7.41
C ARG A 109 21.84 -10.03 -7.98
N GLU A 110 22.13 -9.80 -9.26
CA GLU A 110 23.35 -10.30 -9.91
C GLU A 110 24.61 -9.72 -9.26
N ARG A 111 24.63 -8.42 -8.95
CA ARG A 111 25.75 -7.76 -8.25
C ARG A 111 25.99 -8.30 -6.83
N PHE A 112 24.93 -8.70 -6.13
CA PHE A 112 25.00 -9.19 -4.76
C PHE A 112 24.91 -10.72 -4.65
N ALA A 113 25.12 -11.46 -5.75
CA ALA A 113 25.07 -12.93 -5.76
C ALA A 113 25.90 -13.57 -4.62
N TRP A 114 27.10 -13.04 -4.37
CA TRP A 114 27.99 -13.46 -3.29
C TRP A 114 27.39 -13.33 -1.89
N ALA A 115 26.48 -12.37 -1.69
CA ALA A 115 25.82 -12.14 -0.41
C ALA A 115 24.66 -13.13 -0.18
N PHE A 116 24.02 -13.62 -1.25
CA PHE A 116 22.96 -14.63 -1.12
C PHE A 116 23.49 -15.98 -0.63
N GLU A 117 24.68 -16.35 -1.08
CA GLU A 117 25.34 -17.60 -0.68
C GLU A 117 25.85 -17.55 0.77
N ARG A 118 26.18 -16.35 1.27
CA ARG A 118 26.82 -16.15 2.58
C ARG A 118 25.90 -15.63 3.68
N ALA A 119 24.71 -15.12 3.34
CA ALA A 119 23.80 -14.55 4.32
C ALA A 119 22.97 -15.65 5.00
N ASP A 120 23.28 -15.96 6.25
CA ASP A 120 22.43 -16.74 7.13
C ASP A 120 21.33 -15.87 7.76
N GLU A 121 20.28 -16.53 8.26
CA GLU A 121 19.11 -15.85 8.86
C GLU A 121 19.45 -15.10 10.15
N ASN A 122 20.55 -15.49 10.81
CA ASN A 122 21.03 -14.92 12.07
C ASN A 122 22.25 -13.99 11.87
N PHE A 123 22.38 -13.38 10.70
CA PHE A 123 23.48 -12.44 10.45
C PHE A 123 23.38 -11.20 11.35
N GLU A 124 24.37 -11.01 12.23
CA GLU A 124 24.60 -9.79 13.01
C GLU A 124 25.79 -9.03 12.40
N PHE A 125 25.66 -7.70 12.28
CA PHE A 125 26.65 -6.81 11.67
C PHE A 125 27.58 -6.20 12.70
#